data_AF-A0A133VQT2-F1
#
_entry.id   AF-A0A133VQT2-F1
#
_cell.length_a   1.000
_cell.length_b   1.000
_cell.length_c   1.000
_cell.angle_alpha   90.00
_cell.angle_beta   90.00
_cell.angle_gamma   90.00
#
_symmetry.space_group_name_H-M   'P 1'
#
loop_
_entity.id
_entity.type
_entity.pdbx_description
1 polymer ?
#
loop_
_entity_poly.entity_id
_entity_poly.type
_entity_poly.pdbx_seq_one_letter_code
_entity_poly.pdbx_strand_id
1 'polypeptide(L)'
;MDDKDKDRTTNHAILLNMAVEEFGSPGIVTDSDVAKATSCTCYDVGEEEKMCFSKGIIGTLSDPQEQAYCPAVEMKQQGLTRRVKEFREAAREAHKKIEDIPRGERLDPWLEAMSESLSKRGIEV
;
A
#
# COMPACT_ATOMS: atom_id res chain seq x y z
N MET A 1 -7.89 27.36 -23.07
CA MET A 1 -7.47 26.36 -22.06
C MET A 1 -6.03 26.04 -22.35
N ASP A 2 -5.18 26.79 -21.67
CA ASP A 2 -3.80 27.10 -22.01
C ASP A 2 -2.83 25.94 -21.77
N ASP A 3 -1.90 25.75 -22.70
CA ASP A 3 -0.81 24.76 -22.69
C ASP A 3 0.03 24.72 -21.39
N LYS A 4 -0.01 25.78 -20.57
CA LYS A 4 0.69 25.87 -19.29
C LYS A 4 0.12 24.98 -18.18
N ASP A 5 -1.16 24.60 -18.25
CA ASP A 5 -1.78 23.76 -17.21
C ASP A 5 -1.39 22.28 -17.35
N LYS A 6 -1.16 21.82 -18.59
CA LYS A 6 -0.74 20.44 -18.87
C LYS A 6 0.66 20.14 -18.30
N ASP A 7 1.61 21.04 -18.53
CA ASP A 7 3.00 20.91 -18.09
C ASP A 7 3.16 20.90 -16.55
N ARG A 8 2.37 21.72 -15.84
CA ARG A 8 2.40 21.75 -14.36
C ARG A 8 1.86 20.47 -13.71
N THR A 9 0.90 19.83 -14.37
CA THR A 9 0.27 18.59 -13.91
C THR A 9 1.16 17.38 -14.16
N THR A 10 1.85 17.34 -15.30
CA THR A 10 2.81 16.28 -15.64
C THR A 10 4.02 16.27 -14.70
N ASN A 11 4.58 17.44 -14.36
CA ASN A 11 5.72 17.53 -13.45
C ASN A 11 5.38 17.09 -12.02
N HIS A 12 4.17 17.40 -11.53
CA HIS A 12 3.71 16.91 -10.24
C HIS A 12 3.51 15.39 -10.22
N ALA A 13 2.94 14.83 -11.29
CA ALA A 13 2.75 13.38 -11.40
C ALA A 13 4.09 12.62 -11.43
N ILE A 14 5.10 13.16 -12.12
CA ILE A 14 6.46 12.59 -12.14
C ILE A 14 7.08 12.62 -10.74
N LEU A 15 7.01 13.74 -10.03
CA LEU A 15 7.54 13.87 -8.67
C LEU A 15 6.84 12.94 -7.67
N LEU A 16 5.51 12.78 -7.80
CA LEU A 16 4.76 11.85 -6.94
C LEU A 16 5.20 10.40 -7.16
N ASN A 17 5.34 9.98 -8.43
CA ASN A 17 5.74 8.61 -8.77
C ASN A 17 7.16 8.30 -8.29
N MET A 18 8.10 9.25 -8.45
CA MET A 18 9.48 9.08 -7.96
C MET A 18 9.53 8.97 -6.43
N ALA A 19 8.70 9.74 -5.72
CA ALA A 19 8.64 9.65 -4.26
C ALA A 19 8.07 8.30 -3.77
N VAL A 20 7.10 7.72 -4.48
CA VAL A 20 6.55 6.39 -4.15
C VAL A 20 7.57 5.27 -4.40
N GLU A 21 8.38 5.36 -5.47
CA GLU A 21 9.42 4.36 -5.72
C GLU A 21 10.58 4.44 -4.72
N GLU A 22 10.98 5.64 -4.29
CA GLU A 22 12.12 5.85 -3.37
C GLU A 22 11.75 5.61 -1.89
N PHE A 23 10.61 6.12 -1.44
CA PHE A 23 10.21 6.07 -0.02
C PHE A 23 9.19 4.98 0.29
N GLY A 24 8.77 4.21 -0.73
CA GLY A 24 7.61 3.35 -0.65
C GLY A 24 6.32 4.17 -0.50
N SER A 25 5.31 3.58 0.14
CA SER A 25 4.06 4.26 0.50
C SER A 25 3.98 4.43 2.01
N PRO A 26 4.66 5.44 2.60
CA PRO A 26 4.61 5.68 4.03
C PRO A 26 3.19 6.10 4.44
N GLY A 27 2.80 5.73 5.65
CA GLY A 27 1.50 6.09 6.20
C GLY A 27 1.33 7.61 6.32
N ILE A 28 0.12 8.10 6.13
CA ILE A 28 -0.21 9.52 6.26
C ILE A 28 -0.45 9.83 7.74
N VAL A 29 0.38 10.69 8.33
CA VAL A 29 0.20 11.13 9.71
C VAL A 29 -0.97 12.10 9.78
N THR A 30 -2.00 11.71 10.54
CA THR A 30 -3.22 12.48 10.77
C THR A 30 -3.30 13.06 12.18
N ASP A 31 -2.73 12.36 13.16
CA ASP A 31 -2.62 12.81 14.55
C ASP A 31 -1.29 12.31 15.13
N SER A 32 -0.32 13.22 15.24
CA SER A 32 1.04 12.91 15.70
C SER A 32 1.08 12.57 17.19
N ASP A 33 0.23 13.20 17.99
CA ASP A 33 0.23 13.04 19.45
C ASP A 33 -0.38 11.70 19.83
N VAL A 34 -1.49 11.32 19.18
CA VAL A 34 -2.08 9.98 19.34
C VAL A 34 -1.12 8.89 18.85
N ALA A 35 -0.44 9.11 17.72
CA ALA A 35 0.51 8.14 17.18
C ALA A 35 1.66 7.86 18.15
N LYS A 36 2.21 8.91 18.79
CA LYS A 36 3.31 8.77 19.77
C LYS A 36 2.86 8.21 21.12
N ALA A 37 1.59 8.35 21.46
CA ALA A 37 1.05 7.93 22.76
C ALA A 37 0.49 6.49 22.75
N THR A 38 0.32 5.88 21.59
CA THR A 38 -0.35 4.57 21.45
C THR A 38 0.60 3.49 20.93
N SER A 39 0.37 2.24 21.33
CA SER A 39 1.14 1.10 20.83
C SER A 39 0.84 0.87 19.35
N CYS A 40 1.89 0.52 18.60
CA CYS A 40 1.75 0.04 17.23
C CYS A 40 1.23 -1.39 17.22
N THR A 41 0.32 -1.70 16.31
CA THR A 41 -0.08 -3.08 15.99
C THR A 41 0.68 -3.53 14.76
N CYS A 42 1.43 -4.63 14.87
CA CYS A 42 2.17 -5.20 13.76
C CYS A 42 1.71 -6.62 13.46
N TYR A 43 1.67 -6.97 12.18
CA TYR A 43 1.36 -8.31 11.71
C TYR A 43 2.56 -8.87 10.96
N ASP A 44 2.90 -10.12 11.24
CA ASP A 44 3.84 -10.88 10.41
C ASP A 44 3.13 -11.28 9.12
N VAL A 45 3.63 -10.80 7.97
CA VAL A 45 3.02 -11.07 6.66
C VAL A 45 3.90 -11.97 5.77
N GLY A 46 4.91 -12.62 6.36
CA GLY A 46 5.82 -13.57 5.70
C GLY A 46 7.06 -12.93 5.07
N GLU A 47 8.06 -13.78 4.76
CA GLU A 47 9.34 -13.43 4.12
C GLU A 47 10.07 -12.23 4.77
N GLU A 48 10.12 -12.22 6.11
CA GLU A 48 10.80 -11.19 6.93
C GLU A 48 10.14 -9.81 6.91
N GLU A 49 8.96 -9.68 6.31
CA GLU A 49 8.24 -8.42 6.24
C GLU A 49 7.13 -8.36 7.30
N LYS A 50 7.12 -7.26 8.06
CA LYS A 50 6.06 -6.93 9.02
C LYS A 50 5.28 -5.73 8.51
N MET A 51 3.97 -5.75 8.71
CA MET A 51 3.12 -4.59 8.46
C MET A 51 2.69 -3.99 9.79
N CYS A 52 3.20 -2.79 10.09
CA CYS A 52 2.92 -2.07 11.32
C CYS A 52 1.96 -0.90 11.09
N PHE A 53 1.07 -0.68 12.06
CA PHE A 53 0.03 0.35 12.05
C PHE A 53 0.01 1.08 13.39
N SER A 54 -0.16 2.39 13.39
CA SER A 54 -0.35 3.21 14.60
C SER A 54 -1.66 3.99 14.52
N LYS A 55 -2.30 4.23 15.67
CA LYS A 55 -3.48 5.11 15.70
C LYS A 55 -3.04 6.54 15.38
N GLY A 56 -3.78 7.25 14.53
CA GLY A 56 -3.35 8.57 14.06
C GLY A 56 -2.46 8.53 12.82
N ILE A 57 -2.16 7.36 12.25
CA ILE A 57 -1.49 7.21 10.96
C ILE A 57 -2.35 6.32 10.05
N ILE A 58 -2.66 6.78 8.83
CA ILE A 58 -3.42 6.04 7.83
C ILE A 58 -2.44 5.30 6.92
N GLY A 59 -2.54 3.97 6.87
CA GLY A 59 -1.66 3.11 6.06
C GLY A 59 -0.60 2.40 6.89
N THR A 60 0.22 1.61 6.22
CA THR A 60 1.38 0.93 6.83
C THR A 60 2.49 1.92 7.14
N LEU A 61 3.15 1.74 8.27
CA LEU A 61 4.32 2.52 8.65
C LEU A 61 5.53 2.10 7.80
N SER A 62 6.31 3.06 7.35
CA SER A 62 7.68 2.80 6.87
C SER A 62 8.65 2.65 8.05
N ASP A 63 9.85 2.09 7.83
CA ASP A 63 10.84 1.91 8.91
C ASP A 63 11.16 3.20 9.69
N PRO A 64 11.32 4.37 9.05
CA PRO A 64 11.51 5.63 9.78
C PRO A 64 10.29 6.01 10.64
N GLN A 65 9.07 5.70 10.16
CA GLN A 65 7.86 5.99 10.92
C GLN A 65 7.68 5.05 12.10
N GLU A 66 8.06 3.78 11.96
CA GLU A 66 8.07 2.86 13.10
C GLU A 66 8.99 3.37 14.20
N GLN A 67 10.21 3.81 13.85
CA GLN A 67 11.16 4.37 14.81
C GLN A 67 10.65 5.64 15.48
N ALA A 68 9.91 6.49 14.74
CA ALA A 68 9.42 7.76 15.24
C ALA A 68 8.11 7.65 16.06
N TYR A 69 7.28 6.65 15.77
CA TYR A 69 5.89 6.60 16.25
C TYR A 69 5.50 5.32 16.98
N CYS A 70 6.37 4.30 17.11
CA CYS A 70 6.05 3.09 17.86
C CYS A 70 6.71 3.10 19.24
N PRO A 71 6.08 3.69 20.28
CA PRO A 71 6.59 3.64 21.65
C PRO A 71 6.58 2.20 22.22
N ALA A 72 5.68 1.36 21.71
CA ALA A 72 5.58 -0.07 22.01
C ALA A 72 5.01 -0.80 20.78
N VAL A 73 5.33 -2.09 20.66
CA VAL A 73 4.89 -2.93 19.53
C VAL A 73 4.10 -4.12 20.04
N GLU A 74 2.88 -4.26 19.54
CA GLU A 74 2.02 -5.42 19.76
C GLU A 74 2.00 -6.28 18.49
N MET A 75 2.62 -7.46 18.56
CA MET A 75 2.60 -8.44 17.47
C MET A 75 1.30 -9.23 17.48
N LYS A 76 0.55 -9.16 16.38
CA LYS A 76 -0.63 -10.00 16.14
C LYS A 76 -0.28 -11.11 15.16
N GLN A 77 -0.51 -12.35 15.60
CA GLN A 77 -0.14 -13.54 14.83
C GLN A 77 -1.20 -14.04 13.85
N GLN A 78 -2.44 -13.53 13.91
CA GLN A 78 -3.56 -14.10 13.15
C GLN A 78 -4.46 -13.04 12.53
N GLY A 79 -4.99 -13.34 11.34
CA GLY A 79 -5.99 -12.54 10.63
C GLY A 79 -5.48 -11.87 9.35
N LEU A 80 -4.48 -10.99 9.47
CA LEU A 80 -4.02 -10.20 8.33
C LEU A 80 -3.10 -11.00 7.40
N THR A 81 -2.22 -11.85 7.94
CA THR A 81 -1.21 -12.63 7.20
C THR A 81 -1.80 -13.41 6.02
N ARG A 82 -2.88 -14.16 6.27
CA ARG A 82 -3.54 -14.96 5.24
C ARG A 82 -4.11 -14.07 4.13
N ARG A 83 -4.84 -13.02 4.51
CA ARG A 83 -5.43 -12.07 3.55
C ARG A 83 -4.38 -11.37 2.71
N VAL A 84 -3.28 -10.92 3.33
CA VAL A 84 -2.17 -10.27 2.62
C VAL A 84 -1.50 -11.24 1.65
N LYS A 85 -1.28 -12.49 2.06
CA LYS A 85 -0.71 -13.52 1.17
C LYS A 85 -1.63 -13.79 -0.02
N GLU A 86 -2.91 -14.06 0.23
CA GLU A 86 -3.91 -14.31 -0.82
C GLU A 86 -4.04 -13.10 -1.77
N PHE A 87 -3.99 -11.88 -1.24
CA PHE A 87 -4.01 -10.65 -2.03
C PHE A 87 -2.74 -10.47 -2.88
N ARG A 88 -1.55 -10.75 -2.31
CA ARG A 88 -0.27 -10.72 -3.04
C ARG A 88 -0.25 -11.72 -4.20
N GLU A 89 -0.76 -12.92 -3.96
CA GLU A 89 -0.90 -13.95 -5.01
C GLU A 89 -1.86 -13.48 -6.10
N ALA A 90 -3.03 -12.93 -5.73
CA ALA A 90 -3.98 -12.37 -6.68
C ALA A 90 -3.36 -11.24 -7.53
N ALA A 91 -2.61 -10.34 -6.90
CA ALA A 91 -1.89 -9.25 -7.58
C ALA A 91 -0.86 -9.77 -8.58
N ARG A 92 -0.08 -10.80 -8.21
CA ARG A 92 0.88 -11.44 -9.13
C ARG A 92 0.17 -12.10 -10.32
N GLU A 93 -0.98 -12.75 -10.11
CA GLU A 93 -1.79 -13.33 -11.19
C GLU A 93 -2.37 -12.25 -12.11
N ALA A 94 -2.93 -11.18 -11.55
CA ALA A 94 -3.50 -10.08 -12.31
C ALA A 94 -2.43 -9.37 -13.15
N HIS A 95 -1.24 -9.11 -12.58
CA HIS A 95 -0.12 -8.53 -13.33
C HIS A 95 0.29 -9.36 -14.54
N LYS A 96 0.35 -10.69 -14.40
CA LYS A 96 0.67 -11.57 -15.53
C LYS A 96 -0.37 -11.49 -16.65
N LYS A 97 -1.66 -11.37 -16.31
CA LYS A 97 -2.75 -11.26 -17.31
C LYS A 97 -2.67 -9.98 -18.15
N ILE A 98 -2.13 -8.90 -17.58
CA ILE A 98 -2.08 -7.58 -18.22
C ILE A 98 -0.68 -7.22 -18.77
N GLU A 99 0.27 -8.14 -18.72
CA GLU A 99 1.67 -7.87 -19.05
C GLU A 99 1.85 -7.36 -20.49
N ASP A 100 1.04 -7.87 -21.41
CA ASP A 100 1.05 -7.52 -22.84
C ASP A 100 0.27 -6.24 -23.19
N ILE A 101 -0.49 -5.67 -22.24
CA ILE A 101 -1.26 -4.44 -22.47
C ILE A 101 -0.31 -3.22 -22.40
N PRO A 102 -0.43 -2.20 -23.25
CA PRO A 102 0.40 -0.99 -23.15
C PRO A 102 0.31 -0.28 -21.79
N ARG A 103 1.42 0.29 -21.32
CA ARG A 103 1.41 1.14 -20.10
C ARG A 103 0.47 2.34 -20.32
N GLY A 104 -0.36 2.65 -19.34
CA GLY A 104 -1.41 3.68 -19.44
C GLY A 104 -2.82 3.13 -19.65
N GLU A 105 -2.94 1.91 -20.18
CA GLU A 105 -4.23 1.22 -20.44
C GLU A 105 -4.47 0.04 -19.49
N ARG A 106 -3.56 -0.15 -18.52
CA ARG A 106 -3.52 -1.34 -17.65
C ARG A 106 -4.45 -1.29 -16.45
N LEU A 107 -4.92 -0.10 -16.03
CA LEU A 107 -5.60 0.05 -14.73
C LEU A 107 -6.92 -0.72 -14.69
N ASP A 108 -7.85 -0.43 -15.60
CA ASP A 108 -9.16 -1.09 -15.60
C ASP A 108 -9.05 -2.61 -15.81
N PRO A 109 -8.27 -3.12 -16.80
CA PRO A 109 -8.06 -4.55 -16.95
C PRO A 109 -7.42 -5.21 -15.73
N TRP A 110 -6.53 -4.51 -15.03
CA TRP A 110 -5.92 -5.02 -13.79
C TRP A 110 -6.93 -5.09 -12.67
N LEU A 111 -7.79 -4.07 -12.51
CA LEU A 111 -8.85 -4.05 -11.49
C LEU A 111 -9.87 -5.18 -11.72
N GLU A 112 -10.25 -5.41 -12.97
CA GLU A 112 -11.11 -6.55 -13.34
C GLU A 112 -10.43 -7.89 -13.01
N ALA A 113 -9.18 -8.08 -13.46
CA ALA A 113 -8.42 -9.29 -13.18
C ALA A 113 -8.20 -9.55 -11.68
N MET A 114 -7.99 -8.49 -10.90
CA MET A 114 -7.87 -8.52 -9.45
C MET A 114 -9.19 -8.92 -8.79
N SER A 115 -10.28 -8.26 -9.17
CA SER A 115 -11.62 -8.54 -8.65
C SER A 115 -12.01 -10.00 -8.87
N GLU A 116 -11.77 -10.56 -10.07
CA GLU A 116 -11.97 -11.98 -10.35
C GLU A 116 -11.10 -12.89 -9.46
N SER A 117 -9.82 -12.55 -9.29
CA SER A 117 -8.85 -13.36 -8.57
C SER A 117 -9.13 -13.39 -7.06
N LEU A 118 -9.56 -12.27 -6.49
CA LEU A 118 -9.97 -12.13 -5.09
C LEU A 118 -11.32 -12.80 -4.82
N SER A 119 -12.29 -12.64 -5.73
CA SER A 119 -13.60 -13.28 -5.62
C SER A 119 -13.50 -14.81 -5.55
N LYS A 120 -12.61 -15.42 -6.36
CA LYS A 120 -12.33 -16.87 -6.31
C LYS A 120 -11.77 -17.34 -4.96
N ARG A 121 -11.15 -16.45 -4.20
CA ARG A 121 -10.56 -16.71 -2.89
C ARG A 121 -11.53 -16.40 -1.73
N GLY A 122 -12.75 -15.97 -2.04
CA GLY A 122 -13.74 -15.57 -1.03
C GLY A 122 -13.38 -14.27 -0.32
N ILE A 123 -12.57 -13.42 -0.95
CA ILE A 123 -12.22 -12.09 -0.45
C ILE A 123 -13.12 -11.08 -1.18
N GLU A 124 -14.03 -10.45 -0.44
CA GLU A 124 -14.85 -9.34 -0.93
C GLU A 124 -14.02 -8.04 -0.89
N VAL A 125 -14.12 -7.23 -1.94
CA VAL A 125 -13.34 -6.01 -2.17
C VAL A 125 -14.26 -4.81 -2.32
#